data_AF-A0AAJ6FRC5-F1
#
_entry.id   AF-A0AAJ6FRC5-F1
#
_cell.length_a   1.000
_cell.length_b   1.000
_cell.length_c   1.000
_cell.angle_alpha   90.00
_cell.angle_beta   90.00
_cell.angle_gamma   90.00
#
_symmetry.space_group_name_H-M   'P 1'
#
loop_
_entity.id
_entity.type
_entity.pdbx_description
1 polymer ?
#
loop_
_entity_poly.entity_id
_entity_poly.type
_entity_poly.pdbx_seq_one_letter_code
_entity_poly.pdbx_strand_id
1 'polypeptide(L)'
;MSNIIPFSEMIASELKKLRTDAGYTLKSFACLINKSEQQLYRYEYYKNKIDIDTLVVALKILNVDIVHFFNDIAKRYYIKI
;
A
#
# COMPACT_ATOMS: atom_id res chain seq x y z
N MET A 1 -9.70 5.61 -24.46
CA MET A 1 -10.08 5.94 -23.07
C MET A 1 -8.78 6.20 -22.32
N SER A 2 -8.62 7.36 -21.69
CA SER A 2 -7.51 7.59 -20.77
C SER A 2 -7.61 6.56 -19.65
N ASN A 3 -6.62 5.68 -19.51
CA ASN A 3 -6.55 4.73 -18.40
C ASN A 3 -6.23 5.52 -17.12
N ILE A 4 -7.25 6.07 -16.49
CA ILE A 4 -7.13 6.67 -15.15
C ILE A 4 -6.91 5.50 -14.18
N ILE A 5 -5.67 5.33 -13.73
CA ILE A 5 -5.36 4.37 -12.68
C ILE A 5 -6.04 4.87 -11.40
N PRO A 6 -6.87 4.06 -10.72
CA PRO A 6 -7.48 4.46 -9.46
C PRO A 6 -6.42 4.73 -8.39
N PHE A 7 -6.61 5.75 -7.56
CA PHE A 7 -5.67 6.09 -6.48
C PHE A 7 -5.43 4.92 -5.52
N SER A 8 -6.45 4.09 -5.26
CA SER A 8 -6.33 2.86 -4.47
C SER A 8 -5.36 1.84 -5.06
N GLU A 9 -5.26 1.77 -6.40
CA GLU A 9 -4.31 0.89 -7.09
C GLU A 9 -2.88 1.42 -6.96
N MET A 10 -2.70 2.75 -6.95
CA MET A 10 -1.40 3.38 -6.70
C MET A 10 -0.92 3.14 -5.25
N ILE A 11 -1.82 3.30 -4.28
CA ILE A 11 -1.56 3.00 -2.86
C ILE A 11 -1.14 1.54 -2.70
N ALA A 12 -1.89 0.61 -3.28
CA ALA A 12 -1.61 -0.82 -3.21
C ALA A 12 -0.23 -1.17 -3.82
N SER A 13 0.08 -0.57 -4.98
CA SER A 13 1.37 -0.76 -5.64
C SER A 13 2.54 -0.23 -4.80
N GLU A 14 2.41 0.95 -4.20
CA GLU A 14 3.50 1.52 -3.39
C GLU A 14 3.64 0.78 -2.06
N LEU A 15 2.54 0.36 -1.43
CA LEU A 15 2.58 -0.46 -0.22
C LEU A 15 3.28 -1.81 -0.47
N LYS A 16 2.95 -2.47 -1.59
CA LYS A 16 3.62 -3.70 -2.00
C LYS A 16 5.12 -3.49 -2.16
N LYS A 17 5.52 -2.40 -2.83
CA LYS A 17 6.93 -2.05 -3.05
C LYS A 17 7.66 -1.84 -1.72
N LEU A 18 7.11 -1.01 -0.82
CA LEU A 18 7.70 -0.77 0.50
C LEU A 18 7.84 -2.07 1.31
N ARG A 19 6.82 -2.94 1.26
CA ARG A 19 6.87 -4.25 1.91
C ARG A 19 8.02 -5.11 1.37
N THR A 20 8.18 -5.18 0.06
CA THR A 20 9.25 -5.98 -0.56
C THR A 20 10.63 -5.38 -0.31
N ASP A 21 10.75 -4.06 -0.34
CA ASP A 21 12.01 -3.34 -0.08
C ASP A 21 12.45 -3.52 1.39
N ALA A 22 11.51 -3.63 2.32
CA ALA A 22 11.75 -3.98 3.72
C ALA A 22 12.04 -5.48 3.95
N GLY A 23 12.05 -6.31 2.89
CA GLY A 23 12.38 -7.74 2.98
C GLY A 23 11.24 -8.62 3.52
N TYR A 24 10.03 -8.10 3.66
CA TYR A 24 8.91 -8.89 4.17
C TYR A 24 8.25 -9.74 3.08
N THR A 25 8.07 -11.03 3.37
CA THR A 25 7.14 -11.89 2.62
C THR A 25 5.69 -11.42 2.83
N LEU A 26 4.80 -11.80 1.91
CA LEU A 26 3.37 -11.53 2.04
C LEU A 26 2.82 -12.10 3.37
N LYS A 27 3.15 -13.35 3.68
CA LYS A 27 2.75 -14.03 4.91
C LYS A 27 3.24 -13.32 6.18
N SER A 28 4.54 -13.00 6.26
CA SER A 28 5.11 -12.34 7.44
C SER A 28 4.49 -10.96 7.65
N PHE A 29 4.29 -10.19 6.58
CA PHE A 29 3.72 -8.85 6.70
C PHE A 29 2.25 -8.88 7.09
N ALA A 30 1.47 -9.79 6.50
CA ALA A 30 0.07 -9.98 6.85
C ALA A 30 -0.11 -10.25 8.35
N CYS A 31 0.77 -11.08 8.94
CA CYS A 31 0.78 -11.34 10.38
C CYS A 31 1.04 -10.06 11.19
N LEU A 32 2.01 -9.23 10.78
CA LEU A 32 2.34 -7.98 11.48
C LEU A 32 1.18 -6.97 11.46
N ILE A 33 0.46 -6.85 10.34
CA ILE A 33 -0.70 -5.94 10.20
C ILE A 33 -2.02 -6.56 10.71
N ASN A 34 -1.97 -7.73 11.34
CA ASN A 34 -3.14 -8.47 11.82
C ASN A 34 -4.19 -8.75 10.72
N LYS A 35 -3.74 -9.26 9.57
CA LYS A 35 -4.58 -9.69 8.45
C LYS A 35 -4.20 -11.10 8.00
N SER A 36 -5.10 -11.75 7.27
CA SER A 36 -4.75 -12.99 6.57
C SER A 36 -3.87 -12.69 5.36
N GLU A 37 -3.00 -13.64 5.00
CA GLU A 37 -2.16 -13.55 3.80
C GLU A 37 -3.01 -13.33 2.54
N GLN A 38 -4.15 -14.01 2.43
CA GLN A 38 -5.11 -13.83 1.35
C GLN A 38 -5.70 -12.41 1.30
N GLN A 39 -5.93 -11.79 2.46
CA GLN A 39 -6.46 -10.44 2.52
C GLN A 39 -5.41 -9.42 2.06
N LEU A 40 -4.16 -9.56 2.51
CA LEU A 40 -3.06 -8.72 2.01
C LEU A 40 -2.85 -8.92 0.50
N TYR A 41 -2.93 -10.15 0.00
CA TYR A 41 -2.89 -10.43 -1.45
C TYR A 41 -3.97 -9.66 -2.21
N ARG A 42 -5.20 -9.62 -1.68
CA ARG A 42 -6.30 -8.87 -2.30
C ARG A 42 -6.07 -7.38 -2.33
N TYR A 43 -5.47 -6.81 -1.27
CA TYR A 43 -5.09 -5.40 -1.25
C TYR A 43 -4.06 -5.09 -2.34
N GLU A 44 -3.02 -5.92 -2.47
CA GLU A 44 -1.91 -5.64 -3.39
C GLU A 44 -2.20 -5.95 -4.88
N TYR A 45 -3.06 -6.93 -5.17
CA TYR A 45 -3.21 -7.46 -6.53
C TYR A 45 -4.64 -7.39 -7.11
N TYR A 46 -5.69 -7.44 -6.27
CA TYR A 46 -7.08 -7.55 -6.75
C TYR A 46 -7.89 -6.26 -6.65
N LYS A 47 -7.20 -5.11 -6.62
CA LYS A 47 -7.82 -3.77 -6.52
C LYS A 47 -8.77 -3.60 -5.33
N ASN A 48 -8.66 -4.46 -4.32
CA ASN A 48 -9.48 -4.36 -3.13
C ASN A 48 -8.95 -3.19 -2.29
N LYS A 49 -9.86 -2.30 -1.86
CA LYS A 49 -9.44 -1.09 -1.15
C LYS A 49 -8.95 -1.46 0.25
N ILE A 50 -7.70 -1.14 0.55
CA ILE A 50 -7.19 -1.16 1.92
C ILE A 50 -7.91 -0.06 2.71
N ASP A 51 -8.41 -0.40 3.90
CA ASP A 51 -8.97 0.60 4.82
C ASP A 51 -7.85 1.45 5.43
N ILE A 52 -8.21 2.67 5.87
CA ILE A 52 -7.23 3.64 6.35
C ILE A 52 -6.51 3.15 7.62
N ASP A 53 -7.20 2.44 8.50
CA ASP A 53 -6.62 1.91 9.74
C ASP A 53 -5.53 0.88 9.43
N THR A 54 -5.82 -0.05 8.52
CA THR A 54 -4.85 -1.06 8.06
C THR A 54 -3.67 -0.41 7.35
N LEU A 55 -3.90 0.62 6.52
CA LEU A 55 -2.82 1.37 5.88
C LEU A 55 -1.91 2.06 6.92
N VAL A 56 -2.49 2.74 7.92
CA VAL A 56 -1.73 3.40 8.98
C VAL A 56 -0.88 2.40 9.77
N VAL A 57 -1.44 1.23 10.11
CA VAL A 57 -0.69 0.16 10.79
C VAL A 57 0.46 -0.34 9.91
N ALA A 58 0.20 -0.58 8.63
CA ALA A 58 1.21 -1.04 7.69
C ALA A 58 2.37 -0.04 7.54
N LEU A 59 2.07 1.25 7.40
CA LEU A 59 3.08 2.31 7.30
C LEU A 59 3.90 2.45 8.59
N LYS A 60 3.28 2.30 9.76
CA LYS A 60 4.00 2.27 11.05
C LYS A 60 4.99 1.11 11.13
N ILE A 61 4.60 -0.09 10.72
CA ILE A 61 5.49 -1.27 10.70
C ILE A 61 6.66 -1.05 9.73
N LEU A 62 6.40 -0.39 8.61
CA LEU A 62 7.42 -0.05 7.60
C LEU A 62 8.25 1.18 7.96
N ASN A 63 7.98 1.83 9.10
CA ASN A 63 8.60 3.08 9.51
C ASN A 63 8.52 4.19 8.43
N VAL A 64 7.35 4.30 7.78
CA VAL A 64 7.08 5.28 6.74
C VAL A 64 6.07 6.32 7.25
N ASP A 65 6.42 7.59 7.09
CA ASP A 65 5.50 8.69 7.37
C ASP A 65 4.36 8.74 6.34
N ILE A 66 3.12 8.92 6.81
CA ILE A 66 1.94 8.89 5.95
C ILE A 66 1.88 10.08 4.98
N VAL A 67 2.36 11.26 5.40
CA VAL A 67 2.41 12.44 4.54
C VAL A 67 3.45 12.22 3.43
N HIS A 68 4.62 11.69 3.78
CA HIS A 68 5.64 11.33 2.82
C HIS A 68 5.15 10.28 1.83
N PHE A 69 4.47 9.24 2.31
CA PHE A 69 3.89 8.18 1.49
C PHE A 69 2.96 8.73 0.40
N PHE A 70 1.99 9.56 0.78
CA PHE A 70 1.06 10.15 -0.19
C PHE A 70 1.74 11.16 -1.12
N ASN A 71 2.70 11.95 -0.62
CA ASN A 71 3.47 12.87 -1.45
C ASN A 71 4.28 12.15 -2.53
N ASP A 72 4.84 10.98 -2.22
CA ASP A 72 5.61 10.20 -3.19
C ASP A 72 4.71 9.59 -4.28
N ILE A 73 3.53 9.11 -3.89
CA ILE A 73 2.48 8.71 -4.84
C ILE A 73 2.08 9.91 -5.71
N ALA A 74 1.81 11.06 -5.11
CA ALA A 74 1.42 12.29 -5.81
C ALA A 74 2.41 12.66 -6.91
N LYS A 75 3.69 12.73 -6.53
CA LYS A 75 4.80 13.07 -7.43
C LYS A 75 4.93 12.06 -8.56
N ARG A 76 4.85 10.77 -8.27
CA ARG A 76 5.03 9.70 -9.27
C ARG A 76 3.92 9.69 -10.31
N TYR A 77 2.69 9.99 -9.91
CA TYR A 77 1.52 9.94 -10.78
C TYR A 77 1.04 11.32 -11.24
N TYR A 78 1.80 12.38 -10.97
CA TYR A 78 1.46 13.77 -11.30
C TYR A 78 0.07 14.20 -10.78
N ILE A 79 -0.31 13.68 -9.61
CA ILE A 79 -1.55 14.03 -8.93
C ILE A 79 -1.29 15.27 -8.07
N LYS A 80 -2.18 16.27 -8.16
CA LYS A 80 -2.23 17.36 -7.17
C LYS A 80 -3.11 16.89 -6.02
N ILE A 81 -2.52 16.65 -4.85
CA ILE A 81 -3.22 16.32 -3.60
C ILE A 81 -3.38 17.60 -2.78
#